data_AF-A0A6L7LG10-F1
#
_entry.id   AF-A0A6L7LG10-F1
#
_cell.length_a   1.000
_cell.length_b   1.000
_cell.length_c   1.000
_cell.angle_alpha   90.00
_cell.angle_beta   90.00
_cell.angle_gamma   90.00
#
_symmetry.space_group_name_H-M   'P 1'
#
loop_
_entity.id
_entity.type
_entity.pdbx_description
1 polymer ?
#
loop_
_entity_poly.entity_id
_entity_poly.type
_entity_poly.pdbx_seq_one_letter_code
_entity_poly.pdbx_strand_id
1 'polypeptide(L)' 'RSGEYSIRVNDQWRICFEWLDGNAWNVEIVDYH' A
#
# COMPACT_ATOMS: atom_id res chain seq x y z
N ARG A 1 0.26 10.88 0.55
CA ARG A 1 0.28 11.87 -0.55
C ARG A 1 -0.94 11.59 -1.45
N SER A 2 -1.42 12.54 -2.26
CA SER A 2 -2.59 12.31 -3.13
C SER A 2 -2.24 11.24 -4.17
N GLY A 3 -2.74 10.01 -3.99
CA GLY A 3 -2.47 8.86 -4.88
C GLY A 3 -1.83 7.64 -4.22
N GLU A 4 -1.38 7.72 -2.97
CA GLU A 4 -0.90 6.57 -2.20
C GLU A 4 -2.05 5.93 -1.41
N TYR A 5 -2.18 4.62 -1.53
CA TYR A 5 -3.19 3.79 -0.88
C TYR A 5 -2.49 2.76 0.00
N SER A 6 -3.19 2.34 1.06
CA SER A 6 -2.71 1.24 1.89
C SER A 6 -3.82 0.27 2.23
N ILE A 7 -3.48 -1.02 2.24
CA ILE A 7 -4.35 -2.11 2.69
C ILE A 7 -3.71 -2.72 3.92
N ARG A 8 -4.49 -2.82 5.00
CA ARG A 8 -4.07 -3.51 6.23
C ARG A 8 -4.27 -5.01 6.04
N VAL A 9 -3.20 -5.78 6.18
CA VAL A 9 -3.25 -7.25 6.09
C VAL A 9 -3.54 -7.85 7.46
N ASN A 10 -2.81 -7.42 8.49
CA ASN A 10 -3.07 -7.76 9.88
C ASN A 10 -2.49 -6.67 10.81
N ASP A 11 -2.24 -6.98 12.08
CA ASP A 11 -1.69 -6.02 13.05
C ASP A 11 -0.22 -5.67 12.80
N GLN A 12 0.48 -6.49 12.02
CA GLN A 12 1.90 -6.33 11.73
C GLN A 12 2.17 -5.81 10.31
N TRP A 13 1.34 -6.17 9.32
CA TRP A 13 1.65 -5.93 7.92
C TRP A 13 0.67 -4.98 7.22
N ARG A 14 1.23 -4.07 6.43
CA ARG A 14 0.50 -3.22 5.49
C ARG A 14 1.09 -3.32 4.09
N ILE A 15 0.22 -3.26 3.09
CA ILE A 15 0.62 -3.09 1.70
C ILE A 15 0.40 -1.63 1.35
N CYS A 16 1.45 -0.96 0.89
CA CYS A 16 1.39 0.41 0.35
C CYS A 16 1.55 0.35 -1.17
N PHE A 17 0.75 1.12 -1.89
CA PHE A 17 0.84 1.19 -3.36
C PHE A 17 0.29 2.51 -3.87
N GLU A 18 0.65 2.86 -5.10
CA GLU A 18 0.06 3.97 -5.84
C GLU A 18 -1.04 3.46 -6.77
N TRP A 19 -2.17 4.15 -6.83
CA TRP A 19 -3.22 3.83 -7.79
C TRP A 19 -3.17 4.77 -8.98
N LEU A 20 -2.81 4.23 -10.14
CA LEU A 20 -2.71 4.98 -11.38
C LEU A 20 -3.31 4.18 -12.53
N ASP A 21 -4.25 4.80 -13.25
CA ASP A 21 -4.89 4.23 -14.45
C ASP A 21 -5.47 2.82 -14.23
N GLY A 22 -6.14 2.61 -13.10
CA GLY A 22 -6.74 1.31 -12.74
C GLY A 22 -5.75 0.23 -12.33
N ASN A 23 -4.47 0.58 -12.15
CA ASN A 23 -3.40 -0.35 -11.80
C ASN A 23 -2.70 0.07 -10.49
N ALA A 24 -2.17 -0.92 -9.79
CA ALA A 24 -1.36 -0.73 -8.59
C ALA A 24 0.13 -0.68 -8.95
N TRP A 25 0.76 0.45 -8.65
CA TRP A 25 2.17 0.71 -8.88
C TRP A 25 2.91 0.87 -7.55
N ASN A 26 4.25 0.72 -7.58
CA ASN A 26 5.11 0.89 -6.40
C ASN A 26 4.59 0.10 -5.17
N VAL A 27 4.23 -1.17 -5.39
CA VAL A 27 3.63 -2.02 -4.35
C VAL A 27 4.72 -2.48 -3.39
N GLU A 28 4.59 -2.11 -2.12
CA GLU A 28 5.52 -2.43 -1.05
C GLU A 28 4.80 -3.08 0.13
N ILE A 29 5.44 -4.08 0.75
CA ILE A 29 4.99 -4.65 2.02
C ILE A 29 5.81 -4.01 3.13
N VAL A 30 5.13 -3.37 4.07
CA VAL A 30 5.74 -2.67 5.19
C VAL A 30 5.31 -3.34 6.50
N ASP A 31 6.29 -3.60 7.36
CA ASP A 31 6.03 -3.95 8.75
C ASP A 31 5.66 -2.68 9.51
N TYR A 32 4.58 -2.74 10.28
CA TYR A 32 4.04 -1.64 11.07
C TYR A 32 4.58 -1.61 12.52
N HIS A 33 5.46 -2.55 12.92
CA HIS A 33 6.14 -2.51 14.23
C HIS A 33 7.45 -1.70 14.24
#